data_AF-W1XRE0-F1
#
_entry.id   AF-W1XRE0-F1
#
_cell.length_a   1.000
_cell.length_b   1.000
_cell.length_c   1.000
_cell.angle_alpha   90.00
_cell.angle_beta   90.00
_cell.angle_gamma   90.00
#
_symmetry.space_group_name_H-M   'P 1'
#
loop_
_entity.id
_entity.type
_entity.pdbx_description
1 polymer ?
#
loop_
_entity_poly.entity_id
_entity_poly.type
_entity_poly.pdbx_seq_one_letter_code
_entity_poly.pdbx_strand_id
1 'polypeptide(L)'
;DGIIELVPTYCALLLQYDAMIYSYAELCNVIEPTLEQTVTDNANELVTVVEIPTVYGGEFGPDLGFVASHNNLTEDEVVAIHSGTDYLVYMLGFIPGFTYLGGMDPRIATPRLSSPRTLI
;
A
#
# COMPACT_ATOMS: atom_id res chain seq x y z
N ASP A 1 -10.89 5.39 25.73
CA ASP A 1 -11.87 6.45 25.41
C ASP A 1 -11.16 7.69 24.92
N GLY A 2 -11.69 8.42 23.93
CA GLY A 2 -11.08 9.65 23.39
C GLY A 2 -10.21 9.49 22.14
N ILE A 3 -9.68 8.30 21.85
CA ILE A 3 -9.11 7.97 20.53
C ILE A 3 -10.25 7.63 19.58
N ILE A 4 -10.28 8.29 18.42
CA ILE A 4 -11.33 8.18 17.41
C ILE A 4 -10.92 7.18 16.33
N GLU A 5 -9.71 7.32 15.80
CA GLU A 5 -9.23 6.52 14.68
C GLU A 5 -7.71 6.36 14.70
N LEU A 6 -7.24 5.20 14.24
CA LEU A 6 -5.83 4.88 14.00
C LEU A 6 -5.70 4.45 12.54
N VAL A 7 -4.99 5.24 11.72
CA VAL A 7 -4.80 4.95 10.30
C VAL A 7 -3.33 4.64 10.03
N PRO A 8 -2.95 3.35 9.91
CA PRO A 8 -1.59 2.98 9.54
C PRO A 8 -1.32 3.30 8.08
N THR A 9 -0.12 3.78 7.83
CA THR A 9 0.47 3.99 6.50
C THR A 9 1.82 3.29 6.46
N TYR A 10 2.52 3.36 5.32
CA TYR A 10 3.81 2.69 5.10
C TYR A 10 4.79 2.70 6.28
N CYS A 11 5.04 3.87 6.88
CA CYS A 11 6.00 4.04 7.97
C CYS A 11 5.52 5.01 9.06
N ALA A 12 4.21 5.30 9.09
CA ALA A 12 3.62 6.22 10.05
C ALA A 12 2.21 5.77 10.44
N LEU A 13 1.81 6.12 11.65
CA LEU A 13 0.47 5.92 12.17
C LEU A 13 -0.17 7.29 12.41
N LEU A 14 -1.28 7.58 11.71
CA LEU A 14 -2.11 8.74 12.04
C LEU A 14 -3.01 8.36 13.20
N LEU A 15 -3.06 9.20 14.23
CA LEU A 15 -3.97 9.06 15.35
C LEU A 15 -4.89 10.27 15.42
N GLN A 16 -6.19 10.02 15.31
CA GLN A 16 -7.23 11.01 15.53
C GLN A 16 -7.82 10.84 16.92
N TYR A 17 -7.97 11.94 17.66
CA TYR A 17 -8.49 11.93 19.03
C TYR A 17 -9.37 13.16 19.30
N ASP A 18 -10.20 13.08 20.33
CA ASP A 18 -11.03 14.19 20.80
C ASP A 18 -10.21 15.10 21.73
N ALA A 19 -9.95 16.32 21.25
CA ALA A 19 -9.20 17.34 21.98
C ALA A 19 -9.91 17.86 23.24
N MET A 20 -11.22 17.57 23.41
CA MET A 20 -11.97 17.88 24.62
C MET A 20 -11.76 16.84 25.73
N ILE A 21 -11.24 15.65 25.39
CA ILE A 21 -10.95 14.56 26.32
C ILE A 21 -9.46 14.53 26.66
N TYR A 22 -8.60 14.68 25.65
CA TYR A 22 -7.14 14.72 25.82
C TYR A 22 -6.56 16.00 25.22
N SER A 23 -5.64 16.63 25.93
CA SER A 23 -4.67 17.53 25.31
C SER A 23 -3.59 16.74 24.57
N TYR A 24 -2.89 17.41 23.64
CA TYR A 24 -1.77 16.83 22.92
C TYR A 24 -0.69 16.26 23.87
N ALA A 25 -0.33 17.01 24.92
CA ALA A 25 0.71 16.60 25.87
C ALA A 25 0.30 15.36 26.67
N GLU A 26 -0.96 15.28 27.12
CA GLU A 26 -1.48 14.11 27.81
C GLU A 26 -1.45 12.87 26.91
N LEU A 27 -1.83 13.04 25.64
CA LEU A 27 -1.83 11.94 24.69
C LEU A 27 -0.41 11.45 24.39
N CYS A 28 0.56 12.34 24.21
CA CYS A 28 1.97 11.96 24.04
C CYS A 28 2.47 11.12 25.23
N ASN A 29 2.21 11.58 26.46
CA ASN A 29 2.61 10.86 27.67
C ASN A 29 1.98 9.46 27.77
N VAL A 30 0.80 9.25 27.19
CA VAL A 30 0.13 7.95 27.15
C VAL A 30 0.75 7.02 26.11
N ILE A 31 1.18 7.56 24.95
CA ILE A 31 1.65 6.75 23.81
C ILE A 31 3.15 6.43 23.91
N GLU A 32 3.96 7.37 24.40
CA GLU A 32 5.43 7.22 24.49
C GLU A 32 5.87 5.88 25.12
N PRO A 33 5.30 5.42 26.24
CA PRO A 33 5.68 4.13 26.83
C PRO A 33 5.41 2.92 25.93
N THR A 34 4.44 3.01 25.02
CA THR A 34 4.12 1.95 24.06
C THR A 34 5.09 1.94 22.88
N LEU A 35 5.67 3.09 22.51
CA LEU A 35 6.66 3.17 21.43
C LEU A 35 7.98 2.46 21.79
N GLU A 36 8.29 2.35 23.07
CA GLU A 36 9.50 1.68 23.58
C GLU A 36 9.33 0.16 23.73
N GLN A 37 8.11 -0.36 23.55
CA GLN A 37 7.87 -1.80 23.63
C GLN A 37 8.36 -2.49 22.36
N THR A 38 9.30 -3.42 22.53
CA THR A 38 9.70 -4.31 21.44
C THR A 38 8.55 -5.25 21.11
N VAL A 39 7.97 -5.09 19.92
CA VAL A 39 7.07 -6.09 19.35
C VAL A 39 7.93 -7.31 19.03
N THR A 40 7.67 -8.43 19.70
CA THR A 40 8.23 -9.72 19.29
C THR A 40 7.48 -10.19 18.06
N ASP A 41 8.17 -10.37 16.94
CA ASP A 41 7.61 -11.04 15.75
C ASP A 41 7.05 -12.40 16.19
N ASN A 42 5.72 -12.48 16.24
CA ASN A 42 5.06 -13.76 16.41
C ASN A 42 5.16 -14.47 15.07
N ALA A 43 6.06 -15.45 14.96
CA ALA A 43 6.26 -16.30 13.79
C ALA A 43 5.00 -17.11 13.35
N ASN A 44 3.85 -16.87 13.98
CA ASN A 44 2.54 -17.49 13.74
C ASN A 44 1.50 -16.48 13.24
N GLU A 45 1.89 -15.29 12.76
CA GLU A 45 0.93 -14.42 12.09
C GLU A 45 0.33 -15.13 10.87
N LEU A 46 -0.99 -15.26 10.88
CA LEU A 46 -1.75 -15.86 9.79
C LEU A 46 -1.69 -14.93 8.58
N VAL A 47 -0.78 -15.20 7.65
CA VAL A 47 -0.75 -14.52 6.36
C VAL A 47 -1.89 -15.06 5.50
N THR A 48 -2.82 -14.19 5.13
CA THR A 48 -3.87 -14.52 4.17
C THR A 48 -3.44 -14.07 2.78
N VAL A 49 -3.24 -15.03 1.88
CA VAL A 49 -3.00 -14.75 0.47
C VAL A 49 -4.35 -14.70 -0.25
N VAL A 50 -4.59 -13.60 -0.96
CA VAL A 50 -5.81 -13.39 -1.74
C VAL A 50 -5.45 -13.35 -3.21
N GLU A 51 -5.97 -14.30 -3.99
CA GLU A 51 -5.78 -14.33 -5.44
C GLU A 51 -6.71 -13.33 -6.14
N ILE A 52 -6.15 -12.42 -6.92
CA ILE A 52 -6.90 -11.40 -7.66
C ILE A 52 -6.83 -11.71 -9.17
N PRO A 53 -7.91 -12.19 -9.80
CA PRO A 53 -7.92 -12.41 -11.24
C PRO A 53 -7.79 -11.07 -11.96
N THR A 54 -6.84 -10.98 -12.90
CA THR A 54 -6.48 -9.73 -13.57
C THR A 54 -6.46 -9.94 -15.08
N VAL A 55 -7.19 -9.10 -15.81
CA VAL A 55 -7.13 -9.03 -17.28
C VAL A 55 -6.11 -7.96 -17.66
N TYR A 56 -5.08 -8.36 -18.40
CA TYR A 56 -3.99 -7.48 -18.79
C TYR A 56 -4.18 -6.92 -20.21
N GLY A 57 -3.68 -5.70 -20.42
CA GLY A 57 -3.56 -5.08 -21.75
C GLY A 57 -4.87 -4.60 -22.37
N GLY A 58 -4.77 -4.16 -23.62
CA GLY A 58 -5.93 -3.68 -24.40
C GLY A 58 -6.67 -2.52 -23.74
N GLU A 59 -8.00 -2.58 -23.75
CA GLU A 59 -8.84 -1.56 -23.11
C GLU A 59 -8.80 -1.61 -21.57
N PHE A 60 -8.44 -2.76 -20.97
CA PHE A 60 -8.37 -2.96 -19.52
C PHE A 60 -7.04 -2.49 -18.93
N GLY A 61 -5.97 -2.49 -19.74
CA GLY A 61 -4.63 -2.06 -19.37
C GLY A 61 -3.97 -1.25 -20.49
N PRO A 62 -4.47 -0.03 -20.80
CA PRO A 62 -4.03 0.73 -21.96
C PRO A 62 -2.55 1.15 -21.90
N ASP A 63 -1.93 1.13 -20.71
CA ASP A 63 -0.54 1.51 -20.50
C ASP A 63 0.43 0.33 -20.49
N LEU A 64 -0.04 -0.93 -20.67
CA LEU A 64 0.83 -2.10 -20.61
C LEU A 64 1.95 -2.04 -21.65
N GLY A 65 1.63 -1.63 -22.88
CA GLY A 65 2.64 -1.43 -23.93
C GLY A 65 3.65 -0.34 -23.59
N PHE A 66 3.25 0.71 -22.87
CA PHE A 66 4.18 1.72 -22.39
C PHE A 66 5.13 1.15 -21.33
N VAL A 67 4.61 0.41 -20.35
CA VAL A 67 5.42 -0.28 -19.32
C VAL A 67 6.45 -1.21 -19.97
N ALA A 68 6.01 -2.00 -20.95
CA ALA A 68 6.86 -2.92 -21.70
C ALA A 68 7.98 -2.17 -22.43
N SER A 69 7.61 -1.15 -23.23
CA SER A 69 8.58 -0.35 -24.01
C SER A 69 9.57 0.42 -23.12
N HIS A 70 9.11 0.95 -21.98
CA HIS A 70 9.95 1.69 -21.04
C HIS A 70 11.05 0.81 -20.43
N ASN A 71 10.74 -0.47 -20.20
CA ASN A 71 11.61 -1.42 -19.53
C ASN A 71 12.36 -2.36 -20.50
N ASN A 72 12.22 -2.17 -21.81
CA ASN A 72 12.77 -3.07 -22.85
C ASN A 72 12.28 -4.53 -22.71
N LEU A 73 11.00 -4.69 -22.41
CA LEU A 73 10.32 -5.98 -22.28
C LEU A 73 9.20 -6.09 -23.31
N THR A 74 8.73 -7.32 -23.52
CA THR A 74 7.43 -7.60 -24.14
C THR A 74 6.30 -7.46 -23.12
N GLU A 75 5.07 -7.25 -23.59
CA GLU A 75 3.90 -7.21 -22.71
C GLU A 75 3.74 -8.52 -21.91
N ASP A 76 3.98 -9.67 -22.54
CA ASP A 76 3.93 -10.98 -21.88
C ASP A 76 4.97 -11.13 -20.76
N GLU A 77 6.18 -10.60 -20.94
CA GLU A 77 7.20 -10.57 -19.89
C GLU A 77 6.79 -9.68 -18.71
N VAL A 78 6.18 -8.51 -18.98
CA VAL A 78 5.65 -7.65 -17.93
C VAL A 78 4.56 -8.37 -17.13
N VAL A 79 3.64 -9.04 -17.81
CA VAL A 79 2.57 -9.83 -17.17
C VAL A 79 3.17 -10.93 -16.30
N ALA A 80 4.10 -11.71 -16.84
CA ALA A 80 4.75 -12.81 -16.11
C ALA A 80 5.50 -12.31 -14.86
N ILE A 81 6.17 -11.16 -14.95
CA ILE A 81 6.85 -10.55 -13.80
C ILE A 81 5.82 -10.05 -12.78
N HIS A 82 4.79 -9.32 -13.22
CA HIS A 82 3.78 -8.75 -12.34
C HIS A 82 2.95 -9.81 -11.62
N SER A 83 2.55 -10.89 -12.29
CA SER A 83 1.80 -11.98 -11.66
C SER A 83 2.67 -13.01 -10.94
N GLY A 84 4.00 -12.89 -11.02
CA GLY A 84 4.95 -13.89 -10.55
C GLY A 84 5.40 -13.73 -9.09
N THR A 85 4.89 -12.73 -8.37
CA THR A 85 5.23 -12.46 -6.97
C THR A 85 3.99 -12.21 -6.13
N ASP A 86 4.08 -12.59 -4.86
CA ASP A 86 3.12 -12.16 -3.85
C ASP A 86 3.39 -10.69 -3.48
N TYR A 87 2.32 -9.93 -3.26
CA TYR A 87 2.38 -8.53 -2.87
C TYR A 87 1.90 -8.34 -1.44
N LEU A 88 2.66 -7.58 -0.66
CA LEU A 88 2.25 -7.18 0.68
C LEU A 88 1.40 -5.91 0.62
N VAL A 89 0.22 -5.92 1.26
CA VAL A 89 -0.58 -4.70 1.45
C VAL A 89 0.07 -3.85 2.54
N TYR A 90 0.72 -2.75 2.18
CA TYR A 90 1.33 -1.82 3.14
C TYR A 90 0.33 -0.82 3.73
N MET A 91 -0.68 -0.42 2.94
CA MET A 91 -1.65 0.59 3.33
C MET A 91 -2.95 0.42 2.53
N LEU A 92 -4.07 0.83 3.12
CA LEU A 92 -5.34 1.04 2.44
C LEU A 92 -5.67 2.54 2.45
N GLY A 93 -6.11 3.12 1.33
CA GLY A 93 -6.45 4.55 1.29
C GLY A 93 -6.55 5.11 -0.13
N PHE A 94 -6.58 6.45 -0.28
CA PHE A 94 -6.97 7.21 -1.49
C PHE A 94 -8.47 7.17 -1.79
N ILE A 95 -9.04 5.97 -1.92
CA ILE A 95 -10.49 5.72 -1.94
C ILE A 95 -10.77 4.46 -1.10
N PRO A 96 -12.02 4.25 -0.64
CA PRO A 96 -12.36 3.06 0.14
C PRO A 96 -11.93 1.77 -0.55
N GLY A 97 -11.08 0.99 0.11
CA GLY A 97 -10.60 -0.31 -0.38
C GLY A 97 -9.43 -0.27 -1.36
N PHE A 98 -8.87 0.90 -1.70
CA PHE A 98 -7.72 0.97 -2.60
C PHE A 98 -6.43 0.58 -1.85
N THR A 99 -5.78 -0.48 -2.34
CA THR A 99 -4.61 -1.12 -1.72
C THR A 99 -3.32 -0.56 -2.28
N TYR A 100 -2.40 -0.22 -1.39
CA TYR A 100 -1.02 0.11 -1.71
C TYR A 100 -0.15 -1.11 -1.47
N LEU A 101 0.37 -1.67 -2.57
CA LEU A 101 1.13 -2.91 -2.57
C LEU A 101 2.64 -2.67 -2.51
N GLY A 102 3.33 -3.63 -1.92
CA GLY A 102 4.77 -3.72 -1.75
C GLY A 102 5.39 -4.91 -2.46
N GLY A 103 6.67 -4.81 -2.81
CA GLY A 103 7.43 -5.94 -3.35
C GLY A 103 7.43 -6.06 -4.87
N MET A 104 6.97 -5.03 -5.60
CA MET A 104 7.03 -5.03 -7.07
C MET A 104 8.46 -5.17 -7.58
N ASP A 105 8.66 -6.06 -8.55
CA ASP A 105 9.95 -6.27 -9.20
C ASP A 105 10.44 -4.97 -9.87
N PRO A 106 11.67 -4.51 -9.59
CA PRO A 106 12.22 -3.28 -10.18
C PRO A 106 12.29 -3.29 -11.71
N ARG A 107 12.29 -4.46 -12.36
CA ARG A 107 12.34 -4.60 -13.82
C ARG A 107 11.10 -4.07 -14.54
N ILE A 108 9.98 -3.88 -13.83
CA ILE A 108 8.74 -3.30 -14.40
C ILE A 108 8.45 -1.91 -13.82
N ALA A 109 9.39 -1.33 -13.08
CA ALA A 109 9.25 0.01 -12.51
C ALA A 109 9.05 1.05 -13.62
N THR A 110 7.94 1.78 -13.56
CA THR A 110 7.56 2.75 -14.60
C THR A 110 7.07 4.03 -13.93
N PRO A 111 7.48 5.23 -14.39
CA PRO A 111 7.03 6.48 -13.81
C PRO A 111 5.52 6.69 -14.03
N ARG A 112 4.91 7.47 -13.13
CA ARG A 112 3.53 7.93 -13.32
C ARG A 112 3.43 8.80 -14.58
N LEU A 113 2.25 8.82 -15.18
CA LEU A 113 1.93 9.76 -16.26
C LEU A 113 2.19 11.20 -15.80
N SER A 114 2.74 12.01 -16.71
CA SER A 114 3.03 13.43 -16.46
C SER A 114 1.76 14.26 -16.21
N SER A 115 0.63 13.84 -16.80
CA SER A 115 -0.70 14.37 -16.52
C SER A 115 -1.63 13.23 -16.13
N PRO A 116 -2.34 13.33 -14.99
CA PRO A 116 -3.27 12.30 -14.55
C PRO A 116 -4.48 12.20 -15.49
N ARG A 117 -5.02 11.00 -15.66
CA ARG A 117 -6.33 10.84 -16.28
C ARG A 117 -7.41 11.39 -15.35
N THR A 118 -8.43 12.02 -15.93
CA THR A 118 -9.59 12.49 -15.18
C THR A 118 -10.56 11.37 -14.80
N LEU A 119 -10.40 10.19 -15.43
CA LEU A 119 -11.15 8.97 -15.16
C LEU A 119 -10.19 7.78 -15.29
N ILE A 120 -10.25 6.86 -14.34
CA ILE A 120 -9.54 5.58 -14.30
C ILE A 120 -10.59 4.48 -14.37
#